data_AF-D1BHS8-F1
#
_entry.id   AF-D1BHS8-F1
#
_cell.length_a   1.000
_cell.length_b   1.000
_cell.length_c   1.000
_cell.angle_alpha   90.00
_cell.angle_beta   90.00
_cell.angle_gamma   90.00
#
_symmetry.space_group_name_H-M   'P 1'
#
loop_
_entity.id
_entity.type
_entity.pdbx_description
1 polymer ?
#
loop_
_entity_poly.entity_id
_entity_poly.type
_entity_poly.pdbx_seq_one_letter_code
_entity_poly.pdbx_strand_id
1 'polypeptide(L)'
;MADSSVKVDDTYLPPSSPPTNHGHTTAAWFTTIVVVLGSTVAGVAVCFALVWLAIVGGVIVLAGLAGGKMLSVAGYGQPAAAGRGASRA
;
A
#
# COMPACT_ATOMS: atom_id res chain seq x y z
N MET A 1 -15.22 -31.21 27.96
CA MET A 1 -15.87 -30.15 27.17
C MET A 1 -15.58 -28.82 27.84
N ALA A 2 -14.77 -27.96 27.23
CA ALA A 2 -14.61 -26.58 27.73
C ALA A 2 -15.89 -25.79 27.40
N ASP A 3 -16.38 -25.07 28.40
CA ASP A 3 -17.59 -24.27 28.36
C ASP A 3 -17.40 -23.07 27.43
N SER A 4 -18.17 -23.03 26.34
CA SER A 4 -18.18 -21.97 25.33
C SER A 4 -19.09 -20.78 25.68
N SER A 5 -19.56 -20.68 26.93
CA SER A 5 -20.51 -19.65 27.38
C SER A 5 -19.87 -18.42 28.04
N VAL A 6 -18.54 -18.32 28.11
CA VAL A 6 -17.85 -17.08 28.50
C VAL A 6 -18.04 -16.06 27.38
N LYS A 7 -18.93 -15.09 27.58
CA LYS A 7 -19.01 -13.90 26.72
C LYS A 7 -17.70 -13.13 26.87
N VAL A 8 -16.87 -13.19 25.84
CA VAL A 8 -15.66 -12.38 25.75
C VAL A 8 -16.09 -10.91 25.76
N ASP A 9 -15.66 -10.19 26.78
CA ASP A 9 -15.85 -8.74 26.89
C ASP A 9 -15.10 -8.08 25.73
N ASP A 10 -15.84 -7.60 24.71
CA ASP A 10 -15.29 -6.86 23.56
C ASP A 10 -14.57 -5.56 24.00
N THR A 11 -14.70 -5.19 25.27
CA THR A 11 -14.04 -4.08 25.96
C THR A 11 -12.51 -4.16 25.92
N TYR A 12 -11.90 -5.37 25.89
CA TYR A 12 -10.45 -5.54 25.83
C TYR A 12 -9.90 -5.70 24.41
N LEU A 13 -10.77 -5.90 23.42
CA LEU A 13 -10.34 -6.05 22.03
C LEU A 13 -10.12 -4.67 21.38
N PRO A 14 -9.07 -4.51 20.57
CA PRO A 14 -8.92 -3.30 19.77
C PRO A 14 -10.15 -3.13 18.87
N PRO A 15 -10.56 -1.87 18.59
CA PRO A 15 -11.85 -1.55 17.95
C PRO A 15 -12.06 -2.14 16.56
N SER A 16 -11.01 -2.68 15.93
CA SER A 16 -11.10 -3.50 14.74
C SER A 16 -9.88 -4.43 14.70
N SER A 17 -10.07 -5.67 14.25
CA SER A 17 -8.94 -6.52 13.86
C SER A 17 -8.08 -5.79 12.81
N PRO A 18 -6.74 -5.82 12.92
CA PRO A 18 -5.87 -5.23 11.91
C PRO A 18 -6.22 -5.76 10.51
N PRO A 19 -6.12 -4.94 9.46
CA PRO A 19 -6.32 -5.41 8.10
C PRO A 19 -5.42 -6.63 7.83
N THR A 20 -6.01 -7.73 7.37
CA THR A 20 -5.30 -8.99 7.06
C THR A 20 -4.50 -8.92 5.75
N ASN A 21 -4.50 -7.76 5.11
CA ASN A 21 -3.69 -7.48 3.96
C ASN A 21 -2.25 -7.18 4.42
N HIS A 22 -1.39 -8.19 4.35
CA HIS A 22 0.05 -8.10 4.68
C HIS A 22 0.86 -7.34 3.62
N GLY A 23 0.34 -6.20 3.13
CA GLY A 23 0.93 -5.47 2.01
C GLY A 23 0.62 -6.08 0.63
N HIS A 24 -0.22 -7.10 0.56
CA HIS A 24 -0.73 -7.71 -0.67
C HIS A 24 -1.91 -6.92 -1.27
N THR A 25 -1.75 -5.62 -1.49
CA THR A 25 -2.72 -4.85 -2.30
C THR A 25 -2.21 -4.69 -3.72
N THR A 26 -3.13 -4.65 -4.69
CA THR A 26 -2.77 -4.38 -6.09
C THR A 26 -2.13 -3.00 -6.23
N ALA A 27 -2.63 -1.98 -5.52
CA ALA A 27 -2.03 -0.66 -5.51
C ALA A 27 -0.58 -0.68 -5.00
N ALA A 28 -0.30 -1.38 -3.90
CA ALA A 28 1.05 -1.47 -3.34
C ALA A 28 2.01 -2.19 -4.28
N TRP A 29 1.66 -3.37 -4.79
CA TRP A 29 2.53 -4.14 -5.69
C TRP A 29 2.76 -3.43 -7.02
N PHE A 30 1.75 -2.76 -7.57
CA PHE A 30 1.89 -1.91 -8.74
C PHE A 30 2.95 -0.82 -8.51
N THR A 31 2.79 -0.02 -7.45
CA THR A 31 3.76 1.05 -7.13
C THR A 31 5.15 0.50 -6.91
N THR A 32 5.28 -0.59 -6.16
CA THR A 32 6.58 -1.23 -5.89
C THR A 32 7.29 -1.61 -7.20
N ILE A 33 6.62 -2.35 -8.08
CA ILE A 33 7.23 -2.82 -9.34
C ILE A 33 7.65 -1.63 -10.21
N VAL A 34 6.77 -0.65 -10.41
CA VAL A 34 7.06 0.49 -11.29
C VAL A 34 8.17 1.38 -10.73
N VAL A 35 8.16 1.66 -9.43
CA VAL A 35 9.21 2.47 -8.79
C VAL A 35 10.55 1.75 -8.77
N VAL A 36 10.57 0.44 -8.52
CA VAL A 36 11.80 -0.37 -8.59
C VAL A 36 12.37 -0.36 -10.01
N LEU A 37 11.53 -0.53 -11.04
CA LEU A 37 11.96 -0.48 -12.43
C LEU A 37 12.51 0.90 -12.80
N GLY A 38 11.79 1.97 -12.46
CA GLY A 38 12.24 3.35 -12.73
C GLY A 38 13.55 3.69 -12.02
N SER A 39 13.68 3.28 -10.76
CA SER A 39 14.91 3.46 -9.97
C SER A 39 16.08 2.64 -10.53
N THR A 40 15.81 1.43 -11.02
CA THR A 40 16.82 0.58 -11.68
C THR A 40 17.32 1.23 -12.97
N VAL A 41 16.40 1.75 -13.81
CA VAL A 41 16.75 2.49 -15.04
C VAL A 41 17.57 3.74 -14.71
N ALA A 42 17.17 4.51 -13.69
CA ALA A 42 17.90 5.69 -13.25
C ALA A 42 19.31 5.33 -12.70
N GLY A 43 19.43 4.25 -11.92
CA GLY A 43 20.71 3.77 -11.41
C GLY A 43 21.68 3.36 -12.53
N VAL A 44 21.19 2.61 -13.52
CA VAL A 44 21.97 2.27 -14.73
C VAL A 44 22.39 3.53 -15.48
N ALA A 45 21.49 4.50 -15.64
CA ALA A 45 21.80 5.76 -16.31
C ALA A 45 22.96 6.52 -15.65
N VAL A 46 22.99 6.57 -14.32
CA VAL A 46 24.05 7.21 -13.54
C VAL A 46 25.40 6.53 -13.78
N CYS A 47 25.44 5.19 -13.83
CA CYS A 47 26.67 4.43 -14.10
C CYS A 47 27.33 4.78 -15.45
N PHE A 48 26.54 5.19 -16.43
CA PHE A 48 27.00 5.53 -17.78
C PHE A 48 26.94 7.04 -18.10
N ALA A 49 26.71 7.90 -17.11
CA ALA A 49 26.55 9.35 -17.27
C ALA A 49 25.47 9.75 -18.31
N LEU A 50 24.41 8.95 -18.45
CA LEU A 50 23.32 9.15 -19.40
C LEU A 50 22.20 10.01 -18.78
N VAL A 51 22.37 11.33 -18.77
CA VAL A 51 21.41 12.26 -18.14
C VAL A 51 19.98 12.06 -18.66
N TRP A 52 19.80 11.88 -19.97
CA TRP A 52 18.48 11.67 -20.56
C TRP A 52 17.80 10.39 -20.03
N LEU A 53 18.56 9.32 -19.83
CA LEU A 53 18.03 8.05 -19.32
C LEU A 53 17.71 8.15 -17.82
N ALA A 54 18.45 8.96 -17.08
CA ALA A 54 18.14 9.27 -15.69
C ALA A 54 16.80 10.03 -15.58
N ILE A 55 16.53 10.97 -16.49
CA ILE A 55 15.23 11.65 -16.59
C ILE A 55 14.11 10.66 -16.89
N VAL A 56 14.32 9.74 -17.85
CA VAL A 56 13.34 8.68 -18.16
C VAL A 56 13.04 7.82 -16.93
N GLY A 57 14.07 7.38 -16.20
CA GLY A 57 13.90 6.64 -14.94
C GLY A 57 13.09 7.42 -13.91
N GLY A 58 13.36 8.72 -13.76
CA GLY A 58 12.59 9.62 -12.90
C GLY A 58 11.12 9.74 -13.29
N VAL A 59 10.82 9.87 -14.59
CA VAL A 59 9.44 9.92 -15.10
C VAL A 59 8.69 8.61 -14.81
N ILE A 60 9.36 7.46 -14.95
CA ILE A 60 8.76 6.14 -14.61
C ILE A 60 8.39 6.09 -13.13
N VAL A 61 9.28 6.56 -12.23
CA VAL A 61 8.98 6.63 -10.79
C VAL A 61 7.76 7.50 -10.53
N LEU A 62 7.69 8.69 -11.11
CA LEU A 62 6.55 9.60 -10.94
C LEU A 62 5.24 8.99 -11.46
N ALA A 63 5.27 8.30 -12.60
CA ALA A 63 4.12 7.59 -13.13
C ALA A 63 3.66 6.45 -12.21
N GLY A 64 4.59 5.70 -11.62
CA GLY A 64 4.28 4.65 -10.64
C GLY A 64 3.63 5.19 -9.36
N LEU A 65 4.08 6.35 -8.88
CA LEU A 65 3.46 7.04 -7.74
C LEU A 65 2.05 7.52 -8.07
N ALA A 66 1.87 8.19 -9.21
CA ALA A 66 0.57 8.69 -9.65
C ALA A 66 -0.43 7.54 -9.88
N GLY A 67 -0.03 6.51 -10.63
CA GLY A 67 -0.86 5.33 -10.89
C GLY A 67 -1.20 4.55 -9.62
N GLY A 68 -0.23 4.41 -8.70
CA GLY A 68 -0.46 3.81 -7.39
C GLY A 68 -1.51 4.52 -6.56
N LYS A 69 -1.46 5.85 -6.54
CA LYS A 69 -2.46 6.68 -5.85
C LYS A 69 -3.83 6.55 -6.50
N MET A 70 -3.91 6.55 -7.82
CA MET A 70 -5.16 6.32 -8.55
C MET A 70 -5.77 4.95 -8.21
N LEU A 71 -4.96 3.87 -8.20
CA LEU A 71 -5.42 2.54 -7.79
C LEU A 71 -5.89 2.53 -6.34
N SER A 72 -5.16 3.19 -5.43
CA SER A 72 -5.55 3.26 -4.03
C SER A 72 -6.90 3.95 -3.83
N VAL A 73 -7.15 5.05 -4.56
CA VAL A 73 -8.42 5.78 -4.51
C VAL A 73 -9.56 4.98 -5.14
N ALA A 74 -9.26 4.19 -6.18
CA ALA A 74 -10.22 3.28 -6.80
C ALA A 74 -10.54 2.01 -5.96
N GLY A 75 -10.03 1.92 -4.73
CA GLY A 75 -10.32 0.81 -3.82
C GLY A 75 -9.38 -0.40 -3.95
N TYR A 76 -8.35 -0.33 -4.79
CA TYR A 76 -7.33 -1.37 -4.91
C TYR A 76 -6.21 -1.27 -3.87
N GLY A 77 -6.30 -0.29 -2.96
CA GLY A 77 -5.39 -0.10 -1.84
C GLY A 77 -5.92 -0.69 -0.53
N GLN A 78 -5.17 -0.51 0.55
CA GLN A 78 -5.58 -1.00 1.86
C GLN A 78 -6.55 0.00 2.49
N PRO A 79 -7.73 -0.42 2.95
CA PRO A 79 -8.65 0.47 3.64
C PRO A 79 -8.01 0.96 4.94
N ALA A 80 -8.21 2.24 5.25
CA ALA A 80 -7.82 2.78 6.55
C ALA A 80 -8.54 1.98 7.64
N ALA A 81 -7.79 1.53 8.67
CA ALA A 81 -8.40 0.88 9.82
C ALA A 81 -9.51 1.79 10.34
N ALA A 82 -10.73 1.28 10.41
CA ALA A 82 -11.89 2.06 10.80
C ALA A 82 -11.69 2.59 12.23
N GLY A 83 -11.24 3.84 12.33
CA GLY A 83 -11.24 4.57 13.59
C GLY A 83 -12.69 4.71 14.05
N ARG A 84 -12.98 4.15 15.22
CA ARG A 84 -14.23 4.20 15.98
C ARG A 84 -15.01 5.51 15.72
N GLY A 85 -16.01 5.49 14.83
CA GLY A 85 -16.80 6.67 14.47
C GLY A 85 -18.06 6.43 13.61
N ALA A 86 -18.17 5.30 12.92
CA ALA A 86 -19.25 5.06 11.95
C ALA A 86 -20.44 4.20 12.43
N SER A 87 -20.53 3.86 13.73
CA SER A 87 -21.57 2.96 14.26
C SER A 87 -22.45 3.57 15.36
N ARG A 88 -22.63 4.90 15.37
CA ARG A 88 -23.54 5.59 16.30
C ARG A 88 -24.41 6.65 15.62
N ALA A 89 -24.96 6.33 14.46
CA ALA A 89 -26.03 7.10 13.82
C ALA A 89 -27.19 6.17 13.49
#